data_AF-A0A8C6H6J6-F1
#
_entry.id   AF-A0A8C6H6J6-F1
#
_cell.length_a   1.000
_cell.length_b   1.000
_cell.length_c   1.000
_cell.angle_alpha   90.00
_cell.angle_beta   90.00
_cell.angle_gamma   90.00
#
_symmetry.space_group_name_H-M   'P 1'
#
loop_
_entity.id
_entity.type
_entity.pdbx_description
1 polymer ?
#
loop_
_entity_poly.entity_id
_entity_poly.type
_entity_poly.pdbx_seq_one_letter_code
_entity_poly.pdbx_strand_id
1 'polypeptide(L)'
;MRGPELGPETSMEGDVLDTLEALGYKGPLLEEQALSKAAEGGLSSPEFSELCIWLGSQIKSLCNLEESITSAGRDDLESFQLEISGFLKEMACPYSVLVSGDIKERLTKKDDCLKLLLFLSTELQALQILQKKKHKNSQLDKNSEICQEVQAVCDALGVPKSDTSDIPLLLSQVESKVKDILSRVQKNHVGKPLLKVDLSSEQAEKLERINDALSCEYECRRRMLMKRLDVTVQSFGWSDRAKVRLLSHWCPVGGSDNCLLVYSFYLLGNLFSIFSYLTSSFFSFFF
;
A
#
# COMPACT_ATOMS: atom_id res chain seq x y z
N MET A 1 2.63 26.30 -31.22
CA MET A 1 1.95 25.75 -30.03
C MET A 1 2.84 24.67 -29.47
N ARG A 2 3.32 24.86 -28.23
CA ARG A 2 4.12 23.87 -27.51
C ARG A 2 3.15 22.76 -27.10
N GLY A 3 3.40 21.52 -27.53
CA GLY A 3 2.57 20.38 -27.15
C GLY A 3 2.52 20.20 -25.64
N PRO A 4 1.50 19.52 -25.10
CA PRO A 4 1.46 19.22 -23.67
C PRO A 4 2.73 18.45 -23.30
N GLU A 5 3.50 18.98 -22.35
CA GLU A 5 4.62 18.26 -21.77
C GLU A 5 4.06 16.98 -21.15
N LEU A 6 4.59 15.84 -21.58
CA LEU A 6 4.36 14.55 -20.95
C LEU A 6 4.76 14.72 -19.48
N GLY A 7 3.81 14.53 -18.58
CA GLY A 7 4.11 14.39 -17.15
C GLY A 7 5.14 13.27 -16.96
N PRO A 8 5.87 13.24 -15.82
CA PRO A 8 6.91 12.25 -15.60
C PRO A 8 6.34 10.85 -15.86
N GLU A 9 6.94 10.14 -16.81
CA GLU A 9 6.60 8.73 -17.02
C GLU A 9 6.88 8.01 -15.69
N THR A 10 5.83 7.45 -15.07
CA THR A 10 5.97 6.64 -13.86
C THR A 10 6.74 5.37 -14.22
N SER A 11 8.04 5.36 -13.92
CA SER A 11 8.89 4.19 -14.07
C SER A 11 8.64 3.21 -12.92
N MET A 12 8.82 1.90 -13.17
CA MET A 12 8.65 0.88 -12.12
C MET A 12 9.63 1.11 -10.96
N GLU A 13 10.78 1.70 -11.26
CA GLU A 13 11.76 2.17 -10.29
C GLU A 13 11.17 3.24 -9.37
N GLY A 14 10.47 4.24 -9.92
CA GLY A 14 9.78 5.26 -9.14
C GLY A 14 8.76 4.66 -8.17
N ASP A 15 7.92 3.74 -8.65
CA ASP A 15 6.93 3.05 -7.81
C ASP A 15 7.61 2.26 -6.67
N VAL A 16 8.72 1.57 -6.95
CA VAL A 16 9.49 0.85 -5.94
C VAL A 16 10.11 1.81 -4.92
N LEU A 17 10.70 2.93 -5.36
CA LEU A 17 11.31 3.92 -4.48
C LEU A 17 10.29 4.56 -3.52
N ASP A 18 9.16 5.00 -4.05
CA ASP A 18 8.07 5.57 -3.25
C ASP A 18 7.60 4.55 -2.19
N THR A 19 7.51 3.29 -2.58
CA THR A 19 7.09 2.19 -1.70
C THR A 19 8.13 1.93 -0.61
N LEU A 20 9.43 1.92 -0.95
CA LEU A 20 10.53 1.72 0.01
C LEU A 20 10.64 2.86 1.01
N GLU A 21 10.47 4.11 0.57
CA GLU A 21 10.46 5.28 1.46
C GLU A 21 9.29 5.19 2.45
N ALA A 22 8.10 4.86 1.95
CA ALA A 22 6.91 4.68 2.79
C ALA A 22 7.06 3.52 3.81
N LEU A 23 7.83 2.49 3.46
CA LEU A 23 8.18 1.38 4.36
C LEU A 23 9.25 1.75 5.39
N GLY A 24 9.87 2.93 5.28
CA GLY A 24 10.94 3.38 6.17
C GLY A 24 12.28 2.69 5.91
N TYR A 25 12.51 2.19 4.70
CA TYR A 25 13.80 1.64 4.30
C TYR A 25 14.88 2.74 4.37
N LYS A 26 16.07 2.40 4.87
CA LYS A 26 17.20 3.34 5.05
C LYS A 26 18.50 2.86 4.39
N GLY A 27 18.41 1.86 3.51
CA GLY A 27 19.57 1.31 2.83
C GLY A 27 19.97 2.11 1.58
N PRO A 28 20.97 1.61 0.83
CA PRO A 28 21.61 2.37 -0.25
C PRO A 28 20.76 2.51 -1.53
N LEU A 29 19.65 1.77 -1.65
CA LEU A 29 18.81 1.71 -2.84
C LEU A 29 17.61 2.68 -2.80
N LEU A 30 17.83 3.90 -2.30
CA LEU A 30 16.82 4.98 -2.28
C LEU A 30 17.00 5.99 -3.42
N GLU A 31 17.98 5.78 -4.30
CA GLU A 31 18.20 6.59 -5.49
C GLU A 31 17.92 5.76 -6.75
N GLU A 32 17.23 6.35 -7.73
CA GLU A 32 16.81 5.67 -8.97
C GLU A 32 17.98 5.04 -9.74
N GLN A 33 19.10 5.74 -9.84
CA GLN A 33 20.29 5.22 -10.53
C GLN A 33 20.92 4.04 -9.79
N ALA A 34 20.94 4.07 -8.45
CA ALA A 34 21.49 3.00 -7.64
C ALA A 34 20.59 1.76 -7.72
N LEU A 35 19.27 1.95 -7.60
CA LEU A 35 18.27 0.91 -7.75
C LEU A 35 18.34 0.26 -9.14
N SER A 36 18.40 1.06 -10.21
CA SER A 36 18.50 0.57 -11.58
C SER A 36 19.73 -0.31 -11.78
N LYS A 37 20.91 0.14 -11.31
CA LYS A 37 22.17 -0.62 -11.43
C LYS A 37 22.13 -1.92 -10.63
N ALA A 38 21.58 -1.88 -9.42
CA ALA A 38 21.44 -3.08 -8.59
C ALA A 38 20.49 -4.09 -9.25
N ALA A 39 19.36 -3.63 -9.80
CA ALA A 39 18.41 -4.47 -10.52
C ALA A 39 18.98 -5.05 -11.83
N GLU A 40 19.86 -4.33 -12.53
CA GLU A 40 20.61 -4.85 -13.68
C GLU A 40 21.60 -5.95 -13.29
N GLY A 41 22.23 -5.83 -12.12
CA GLY A 41 23.10 -6.86 -11.55
C GLY A 41 22.35 -8.07 -10.98
N GLY A 42 21.03 -7.96 -10.77
CA GLY A 42 20.17 -9.01 -10.23
C GLY A 42 20.73 -9.61 -8.94
N LEU A 43 20.63 -10.93 -8.79
CA LEU A 43 21.11 -11.64 -7.60
C LEU A 43 22.64 -11.58 -7.41
N SER A 44 23.40 -11.20 -8.45
CA SER A 44 24.86 -10.99 -8.34
C SER A 44 25.21 -9.63 -7.70
N SER A 45 24.28 -8.67 -7.65
CA SER A 45 24.48 -7.43 -6.91
C SER A 45 24.26 -7.68 -5.41
N PRO A 46 25.25 -7.38 -4.56
CA PRO A 46 25.08 -7.54 -3.11
C PRO A 46 24.00 -6.59 -2.57
N GLU A 47 23.88 -5.38 -3.09
CA GLU A 47 22.87 -4.41 -2.66
C GLU A 47 21.45 -4.90 -2.98
N PHE A 48 21.24 -5.48 -4.16
CA PHE A 48 19.96 -6.06 -4.56
C PHE A 48 19.57 -7.25 -3.67
N SER A 49 20.52 -8.17 -3.45
CA SER A 49 20.31 -9.34 -2.61
C SER A 49 20.01 -8.98 -1.15
N GLU A 50 20.72 -7.99 -0.60
CA GLU A 50 20.44 -7.47 0.75
C GLU A 50 19.06 -6.82 0.86
N LEU A 51 18.60 -6.11 -0.18
CA LEU A 51 17.24 -5.57 -0.19
C LEU A 51 16.18 -6.68 -0.21
N CYS A 52 16.39 -7.75 -0.99
CA CYS A 52 15.49 -8.90 -1.00
C CYS A 52 15.43 -9.61 0.36
N ILE A 53 16.58 -9.80 1.01
CA ILE A 53 16.68 -10.38 2.36
C ILE A 53 15.96 -9.49 3.36
N TRP A 54 16.18 -8.17 3.31
CA TRP A 54 15.51 -7.22 4.19
C TRP A 54 14.00 -7.30 4.03
N LEU A 55 13.47 -7.17 2.80
CA LEU A 55 12.03 -7.27 2.53
C LEU A 55 11.45 -8.62 3.01
N GLY A 56 12.10 -9.73 2.67
CA GLY A 56 11.69 -11.07 3.10
C GLY A 56 11.65 -11.23 4.61
N SER A 57 12.65 -10.69 5.33
CA SER A 57 12.68 -10.71 6.79
C SER A 57 11.55 -9.90 7.43
N GLN A 58 11.23 -8.73 6.86
CA GLN A 58 10.14 -7.89 7.34
C GLN A 58 8.80 -8.60 7.14
N ILE A 59 8.57 -9.18 5.96
CA ILE A 59 7.35 -9.96 5.66
C ILE A 59 7.20 -11.12 6.64
N LYS A 60 8.26 -11.93 6.83
CA LYS A 60 8.25 -13.10 7.73
C LYS A 60 7.98 -12.72 9.20
N SER A 61 8.29 -11.49 9.61
CA SER A 61 7.94 -11.02 10.96
C SER A 61 6.43 -10.73 11.14
N LEU A 62 5.70 -10.55 10.04
CA LEU A 62 4.28 -10.17 10.03
C LEU A 62 3.34 -11.34 9.68
N CYS A 63 3.86 -12.38 9.04
CA CYS A 63 3.11 -13.59 8.69
C CYS A 63 3.90 -14.87 8.99
N ASN A 64 3.18 -15.96 9.26
CA ASN A 64 3.78 -17.23 9.64
C ASN A 64 4.15 -18.06 8.39
N LEU A 65 5.19 -17.62 7.69
CA LEU A 65 5.74 -18.31 6.51
C LEU A 65 6.76 -19.38 6.91
N GLU A 66 6.69 -20.53 6.24
CA GLU A 66 7.70 -21.58 6.35
C GLU A 66 8.99 -21.15 5.65
N GLU A 67 8.89 -20.66 4.42
CA GLU A 67 10.01 -20.24 3.58
C GLU A 67 10.64 -18.94 4.08
N SER A 68 11.91 -18.71 3.72
CA SER A 68 12.61 -17.45 4.00
C SER A 68 13.67 -17.16 2.95
N ILE A 69 13.85 -15.87 2.68
CA ILE A 69 14.99 -15.35 1.90
C ILE A 69 16.10 -15.04 2.90
N THR A 70 17.20 -15.81 2.86
CA THR A 70 18.28 -15.72 3.85
C THR A 70 19.62 -15.36 3.20
N SER A 71 20.57 -14.93 4.02
CA SER A 71 21.93 -14.69 3.55
C SER A 71 22.72 -15.98 3.27
N ALA A 72 22.23 -17.15 3.72
CA ALA A 72 22.94 -18.42 3.57
C ALA A 72 23.08 -18.85 2.11
N GLY A 73 22.06 -18.56 1.29
CA GLY A 73 22.11 -18.81 -0.14
C GLY A 73 23.05 -17.88 -0.91
N ARG A 74 23.51 -16.75 -0.37
CA ARG A 74 24.27 -15.75 -1.15
C ARG A 74 25.57 -16.27 -1.77
N ASP A 75 26.18 -17.28 -1.17
CA ASP A 75 27.41 -17.89 -1.68
C ASP A 75 27.15 -18.86 -2.85
N ASP A 76 25.89 -19.29 -3.02
CA ASP A 76 25.42 -20.12 -4.13
C ASP A 76 24.13 -19.54 -4.75
N LEU A 77 24.31 -18.85 -5.88
CA LEU A 77 23.24 -18.14 -6.57
C LEU A 77 22.02 -19.01 -6.87
N GLU A 78 22.22 -20.29 -7.21
CA GLU A 78 21.12 -21.22 -7.49
C GLU A 78 20.32 -21.51 -6.21
N SER A 79 21.01 -21.73 -5.08
CA SER A 79 20.36 -21.89 -3.77
C SER A 79 19.60 -20.63 -3.34
N PHE A 80 20.20 -19.43 -3.48
CA PHE A 80 19.50 -18.18 -3.15
C PHE A 80 18.25 -17.96 -4.00
N GLN A 81 18.34 -18.30 -5.29
CA GLN A 81 17.22 -18.18 -6.20
C GLN A 81 16.11 -19.20 -5.90
N LEU A 82 16.46 -20.39 -5.40
CA LEU A 82 15.48 -21.36 -4.90
C LEU A 82 14.76 -20.85 -3.65
N GLU A 83 15.47 -20.25 -2.70
CA GLU A 83 14.87 -19.62 -1.52
C GLU A 83 13.84 -18.54 -1.92
N ILE A 84 14.22 -17.64 -2.83
CA ILE A 84 13.30 -16.63 -3.37
C ILE A 84 12.11 -17.28 -4.06
N SER A 85 12.34 -18.31 -4.88
CA SER A 85 11.26 -19.00 -5.61
C SER A 85 10.27 -19.70 -4.67
N GLY A 86 10.77 -20.33 -3.60
CA GLY A 86 9.95 -20.96 -2.56
C GLY A 86 9.10 -19.92 -1.83
N PHE A 87 9.76 -18.85 -1.38
CA PHE A 87 9.11 -17.73 -0.70
C PHE A 87 7.99 -17.09 -1.54
N LEU A 88 8.25 -16.82 -2.82
CA LEU A 88 7.26 -16.25 -3.74
C LEU A 88 6.08 -17.20 -4.01
N LYS A 89 6.32 -18.52 -4.06
CA LYS A 89 5.24 -19.51 -4.23
C LYS A 89 4.34 -19.58 -3.00
N GLU A 90 4.92 -19.56 -1.81
CA GLU A 90 4.14 -19.54 -0.56
C GLU A 90 3.28 -18.27 -0.45
N MET A 91 3.82 -17.14 -0.88
CA MET A 91 3.12 -15.85 -0.98
C MET A 91 2.15 -15.74 -2.18
N ALA A 92 1.96 -16.82 -2.96
CA ALA A 92 1.11 -16.86 -4.14
C ALA A 92 1.41 -15.75 -5.17
N CYS A 93 2.69 -15.48 -5.43
CA CYS A 93 3.14 -14.45 -6.36
C CYS A 93 2.51 -14.64 -7.76
N PRO A 94 1.88 -13.59 -8.34
CA PRO A 94 1.17 -13.69 -9.61
C PRO A 94 2.11 -13.71 -10.82
N TYR A 95 3.38 -13.33 -10.65
CA TYR A 95 4.35 -13.27 -11.73
C TYR A 95 4.95 -14.64 -12.01
N SER A 96 4.38 -15.36 -12.98
CA SER A 96 4.84 -16.71 -13.36
C SER A 96 6.32 -16.76 -13.76
N VAL A 97 6.86 -15.70 -14.35
CA VAL A 97 8.27 -15.55 -14.71
C VAL A 97 9.22 -15.63 -13.50
N LEU A 98 8.74 -15.31 -12.30
CA LEU A 98 9.54 -15.35 -11.08
C LEU A 98 9.50 -16.72 -10.38
N VAL A 99 8.45 -17.51 -10.60
CA VAL A 99 8.19 -18.77 -9.86
C VAL A 99 8.27 -20.05 -10.71
N SER A 100 8.23 -19.93 -12.03
CA SER A 100 8.14 -21.03 -13.00
C SER A 100 9.22 -20.93 -14.09
N GLY A 101 9.44 -22.00 -14.86
CA GLY A 101 10.47 -22.06 -15.90
C GLY A 101 11.83 -22.55 -15.40
N ASP A 102 12.88 -22.47 -16.22
CA ASP A 102 14.25 -22.80 -15.81
C ASP A 102 14.73 -21.80 -14.75
N ILE A 103 15.37 -22.32 -13.69
CA ILE A 103 15.93 -21.47 -12.64
C ILE A 103 17.01 -20.55 -13.19
N LYS A 104 17.85 -21.02 -14.11
CA LYS A 104 18.98 -20.24 -14.65
C LYS A 104 18.54 -19.01 -15.45
N GLU A 105 17.29 -18.97 -15.88
CA GLU A 105 16.75 -17.89 -16.69
C GLU A 105 16.02 -16.82 -15.87
N ARG A 106 15.59 -17.11 -14.63
CA ARG A 106 14.81 -16.13 -13.83
C ARG A 106 15.72 -15.10 -13.18
N LEU A 107 15.17 -13.91 -12.93
CA LEU A 107 15.88 -12.77 -12.31
C LEU A 107 17.17 -12.38 -13.04
N THR A 108 17.26 -12.70 -14.34
CA THR A 108 18.36 -12.28 -15.22
C THR A 108 18.11 -10.92 -15.86
N LYS A 109 16.84 -10.54 -16.00
CA LYS A 109 16.42 -9.27 -16.56
C LYS A 109 16.14 -8.27 -15.46
N LYS A 110 16.56 -7.03 -15.69
CA LYS A 110 16.25 -5.87 -14.83
C LYS A 110 14.75 -5.78 -14.50
N ASP A 111 13.90 -5.96 -15.51
CA ASP A 111 12.44 -5.88 -15.36
C ASP A 111 11.88 -6.98 -14.42
N ASP A 112 12.42 -8.20 -14.46
CA ASP A 112 12.00 -9.27 -13.54
C ASP A 112 12.51 -9.00 -12.11
N CYS A 113 13.68 -8.38 -11.97
CA CYS A 113 14.21 -7.92 -10.69
C CYS A 113 13.35 -6.80 -10.08
N LEU A 114 12.87 -5.85 -10.89
CA LEU A 114 11.98 -4.79 -10.43
C LEU A 114 10.59 -5.34 -10.07
N LYS A 115 10.04 -6.29 -10.84
CA LYS A 115 8.79 -7.00 -10.46
C LYS A 115 8.92 -7.69 -9.11
N LEU A 116 10.07 -8.32 -8.83
CA LEU A 116 10.34 -8.94 -7.54
C LEU A 116 10.27 -7.90 -6.41
N LEU A 117 11.00 -6.79 -6.55
CA LEU A 117 11.02 -5.73 -5.54
C LEU A 117 9.64 -5.09 -5.36
N LEU A 118 8.93 -4.81 -6.45
CA LEU A 118 7.58 -4.26 -6.41
C LEU A 118 6.62 -5.22 -5.68
N PHE A 119 6.69 -6.51 -5.99
CA PHE A 119 5.86 -7.51 -5.31
C PHE A 119 6.16 -7.58 -3.81
N LEU A 120 7.42 -7.78 -3.43
CA LEU A 120 7.79 -7.92 -2.01
C LEU A 120 7.47 -6.65 -1.21
N SER A 121 7.75 -5.47 -1.75
CA SER A 121 7.48 -4.21 -1.07
C SER A 121 5.98 -3.92 -0.94
N THR A 122 5.17 -4.17 -1.96
CA THR A 122 3.71 -3.99 -1.89
C THR A 122 3.02 -5.03 -1.00
N GLU A 123 3.49 -6.28 -0.97
CA GLU A 123 3.03 -7.29 -0.02
C GLU A 123 3.38 -6.93 1.42
N LEU A 124 4.58 -6.42 1.66
CA LEU A 124 4.97 -5.93 2.99
C LEU A 124 4.05 -4.77 3.44
N GLN A 125 3.78 -3.80 2.57
CA GLN A 125 2.83 -2.72 2.87
C GLN A 125 1.43 -3.27 3.17
N ALA A 126 0.93 -4.21 2.38
CA ALA A 126 -0.37 -4.83 2.59
C ALA A 126 -0.44 -5.53 3.96
N LEU A 127 0.60 -6.30 4.33
CA LEU A 127 0.70 -6.95 5.63
C LEU A 127 0.73 -5.96 6.79
N GLN A 128 1.49 -4.86 6.68
CA GLN A 128 1.51 -3.80 7.70
C GLN A 128 0.12 -3.16 7.88
N ILE A 129 -0.61 -2.92 6.79
CA ILE A 129 -1.99 -2.39 6.83
C ILE A 129 -2.93 -3.39 7.52
N LEU A 130 -2.86 -4.66 7.16
CA LEU A 130 -3.69 -5.72 7.76
C LEU A 130 -3.41 -5.88 9.25
N GLN A 131 -2.14 -5.84 9.65
CA GLN A 131 -1.75 -5.89 11.05
C GLN A 131 -2.32 -4.71 11.82
N LYS A 132 -2.16 -3.47 11.33
CA LYS A 132 -2.75 -2.27 11.96
C LYS A 132 -4.27 -2.35 12.07
N LYS A 133 -4.95 -2.96 11.08
CA LYS A 133 -6.40 -3.18 11.13
C LYS A 133 -6.82 -4.24 12.16
N LYS A 134 -6.02 -5.30 12.33
CA LYS A 134 -6.29 -6.36 13.32
C LYS A 134 -6.28 -5.80 14.75
N HIS A 135 -5.29 -4.96 15.07
CA HIS A 135 -5.17 -4.32 16.39
C HIS A 135 -6.41 -3.48 16.73
N LYS A 136 -6.91 -2.69 15.77
CA LYS A 136 -8.13 -1.87 15.95
C LYS A 136 -9.41 -2.67 16.20
N ASN A 137 -9.45 -3.95 15.80
CA ASN A 137 -10.66 -4.79 15.87
C ASN A 137 -10.64 -5.80 17.03
N SER A 138 -9.50 -6.01 17.70
CA SER A 138 -9.43 -6.93 18.85
C SER A 138 -9.83 -6.22 20.14
N GLN A 139 -11.09 -6.39 20.53
CA GLN A 139 -11.69 -5.79 21.74
C GLN A 139 -11.03 -6.25 23.07
N LEU A 140 -10.17 -7.27 23.05
CA LEU A 140 -9.53 -7.88 24.22
C LEU A 140 -8.22 -7.23 24.66
N ASP A 141 -7.64 -6.30 23.89
CA ASP A 141 -6.30 -5.75 24.18
C ASP A 141 -6.23 -4.22 24.20
N LYS A 142 -7.37 -3.54 24.44
CA LYS A 142 -7.45 -2.07 24.47
C LYS A 142 -6.43 -1.43 25.41
N ASN A 143 -6.11 -2.07 26.54
CA ASN A 143 -5.14 -1.53 27.49
C ASN A 143 -3.70 -1.63 26.95
N SER A 144 -3.35 -2.72 26.27
CA SER A 144 -2.06 -2.86 25.57
C SER A 144 -1.96 -1.89 24.39
N GLU A 145 -3.04 -1.71 23.63
CA GLU A 145 -3.11 -0.75 22.52
C GLU A 145 -2.91 0.69 23.02
N ILE A 146 -3.61 1.10 24.08
CA ILE A 146 -3.42 2.43 24.69
C ILE A 146 -1.97 2.61 25.18
N CYS A 147 -1.39 1.61 25.84
CA CYS A 147 0.01 1.67 26.29
C CYS A 147 0.99 1.78 25.10
N GLN A 148 0.73 1.05 24.00
CA GLN A 148 1.54 1.11 22.79
C GLN A 148 1.44 2.48 22.10
N GLU A 149 0.23 3.04 22.00
CA GLU A 149 0.02 4.37 21.42
C GLU A 149 0.69 5.46 22.27
N VAL A 150 0.55 5.40 23.60
CA VAL A 150 1.25 6.31 24.51
C VAL A 150 2.77 6.16 24.36
N GLN A 151 3.27 4.93 24.20
CA GLN A 151 4.70 4.70 23.96
C GLN A 151 5.16 5.25 22.61
N ALA A 152 4.37 5.09 21.55
CA ALA A 152 4.66 5.65 20.23
C ALA A 152 4.71 7.18 20.26
N VAL A 153 3.81 7.83 21.03
CA VAL A 153 3.85 9.27 21.28
C VAL A 153 5.14 9.66 22.01
N CYS A 154 5.54 8.91 23.03
CA CYS A 154 6.79 9.17 23.76
C CYS A 154 8.02 9.04 22.87
N ASP A 155 8.09 7.97 22.06
CA ASP A 155 9.19 7.72 21.14
C ASP A 155 9.27 8.82 20.07
N ALA A 156 8.14 9.24 19.51
CA ALA A 156 8.06 10.33 18.53
C ALA A 156 8.49 11.69 19.11
N LEU A 157 8.17 11.94 20.39
CA LEU A 157 8.55 13.17 21.09
C LEU A 157 9.96 13.10 21.72
N GLY A 158 10.62 11.95 21.68
CA GLY A 158 11.90 11.72 22.36
C GLY A 158 11.81 11.83 23.88
N VAL A 159 10.66 11.48 24.46
CA VAL A 159 10.48 11.39 25.92
C VAL A 159 11.10 10.08 26.38
N PRO A 160 12.07 10.09 27.32
CA PRO A 160 12.72 8.86 27.77
C PRO A 160 11.71 7.91 28.40
N LYS A 161 11.84 6.61 28.11
CA LYS A 161 11.04 5.55 28.72
C LYS A 161 11.25 5.61 30.23
N SER A 162 10.21 5.97 30.98
CA SER A 162 10.25 5.88 32.43
C SER A 162 9.89 4.45 32.83
N ASP A 163 10.76 3.77 33.58
CA ASP A 163 10.44 2.47 34.21
C ASP A 163 9.31 2.59 35.26
N THR A 164 8.83 3.81 35.51
CA THR A 164 7.76 4.11 36.45
C THR A 164 6.39 3.89 35.80
N SER A 165 5.59 3.00 36.41
CA SER A 165 4.17 2.74 36.09
C SER A 165 3.22 3.93 36.31
N ASP A 166 3.72 5.17 36.43
CA ASP A 166 2.93 6.33 36.82
C ASP A 166 2.47 7.14 35.59
N ILE A 167 1.29 6.79 35.07
CA ILE A 167 0.67 7.37 33.87
C ILE A 167 0.50 8.90 33.98
N PRO A 168 0.00 9.49 35.10
CA PRO A 168 -0.06 10.94 35.27
C PRO A 168 1.27 11.67 35.06
N LEU A 169 2.37 11.11 35.57
CA LEU A 169 3.69 11.71 35.44
C LEU A 169 4.17 11.65 33.99
N LEU A 170 3.94 10.53 33.31
CA LEU A 170 4.24 10.36 31.89
C LEU A 170 3.47 11.36 31.01
N LEU A 171 2.15 11.51 31.23
CA LEU A 171 1.32 12.47 30.50
C LEU A 171 1.77 13.91 30.72
N SER A 172 2.21 14.24 31.95
CA SER A 172 2.75 15.56 32.27
C SER A 172 4.07 15.84 31.53
N GLN A 173 4.94 14.82 31.39
CA GLN A 173 6.17 14.92 30.61
C GLN A 173 5.89 15.12 29.11
N VAL A 174 4.92 14.36 28.56
CA VAL A 174 4.44 14.51 27.19
C VAL A 174 3.92 15.93 26.95
N GLU A 175 3.05 16.43 27.83
CA GLU A 175 2.50 17.79 27.75
C GLU A 175 3.62 18.85 27.76
N SER A 176 4.58 18.72 28.69
CA SER A 176 5.73 19.62 28.79
C SER A 176 6.57 19.60 27.50
N LYS A 177 6.80 18.42 26.93
CA LYS A 177 7.59 18.26 25.70
C LYS A 177 6.87 18.87 24.49
N VAL A 178 5.56 18.66 24.38
CA VAL A 178 4.73 19.29 23.34
C VAL A 178 4.79 20.81 23.45
N LYS A 179 4.64 21.37 24.66
CA LYS A 179 4.75 22.82 24.90
C LYS A 179 6.12 23.39 24.51
N ASP A 180 7.20 22.69 24.88
CA ASP A 180 8.58 23.07 24.49
C ASP A 180 8.75 23.07 22.96
N ILE A 181 8.31 22.02 22.27
CA ILE A 181 8.36 21.94 20.81
C ILE A 181 7.55 23.09 20.19
N LEU A 182 6.30 23.29 20.62
CA LEU A 182 5.44 24.36 20.12
C LEU A 182 6.05 25.75 20.31
N SER A 183 6.82 25.97 21.37
CA SER A 183 7.51 27.25 21.60
C SER A 183 8.63 27.55 20.59
N ARG A 184 9.21 26.50 19.99
CA ARG A 184 10.31 26.60 19.02
C ARG A 184 9.82 26.73 17.57
N VAL A 185 8.56 26.40 17.31
CA VAL A 185 7.98 26.50 15.96
C VAL A 185 7.30 27.86 15.75
N GLN A 186 7.19 28.29 14.49
CA GLN A 186 6.49 29.52 14.16
C GLN A 186 5.03 29.46 14.64
N LYS A 187 4.49 30.59 15.13
CA LYS A 187 3.12 30.67 15.70
C LYS A 187 2.00 30.18 14.78
N ASN A 188 2.24 30.08 13.48
CA ASN A 188 1.26 29.64 12.48
C ASN A 188 1.48 28.21 11.97
N HIS A 189 2.43 27.45 12.55
CA HIS A 189 2.80 26.13 12.02
C HIS A 189 1.66 25.11 12.05
N VAL A 190 0.83 25.13 13.11
CA VAL A 190 -0.30 24.19 13.28
C VAL A 190 -1.61 24.74 12.68
N GLY A 191 -1.57 25.92 12.06
CA GLY A 191 -2.77 26.61 11.58
C GLY A 191 -3.67 27.11 12.72
N LYS A 192 -4.82 27.69 12.37
CA LYS A 192 -5.81 28.16 13.35
C LYS A 192 -6.71 26.97 13.76
N PRO A 193 -6.99 26.79 15.05
CA PRO A 193 -7.91 25.74 15.47
C PRO A 193 -9.30 25.99 14.87
N LEU A 194 -9.91 24.92 14.36
CA LEU A 194 -11.27 24.95 13.78
C LEU A 194 -12.33 25.22 14.85
N LEU A 195 -12.12 24.66 16.05
CA LEU A 195 -12.93 24.90 17.24
C LEU A 195 -12.16 25.81 18.20
N LYS A 196 -12.74 26.97 18.54
CA LYS A 196 -12.14 27.97 19.44
C LYS A 196 -12.83 28.02 20.81
N VAL A 197 -13.85 27.21 21.01
CA VAL A 197 -14.70 27.20 22.18
C VAL A 197 -14.64 25.81 22.78
N ASP A 198 -14.49 25.74 24.10
CA ASP A 198 -14.59 24.49 24.83
C ASP A 198 -16.01 23.94 24.74
N LEU A 199 -16.13 22.67 24.38
CA LEU A 199 -17.43 22.03 24.22
C LEU A 199 -18.00 21.70 25.60
N SER A 200 -19.27 22.03 25.82
CA SER A 200 -20.02 21.45 26.94
C SER A 200 -20.20 19.95 26.74
N SER A 201 -20.48 19.22 27.82
CA SER A 201 -20.75 17.77 27.76
C SER A 201 -21.82 17.42 26.71
N GLU A 202 -22.92 18.19 26.66
CA GLU A 202 -24.00 18.00 25.68
C GLU A 202 -23.55 18.27 24.23
N GLN A 203 -22.71 19.29 24.02
CA GLN A 203 -22.15 19.60 22.71
C GLN A 203 -21.16 18.54 22.23
N ALA A 204 -20.34 18.00 23.15
CA ALA A 204 -19.43 16.91 22.86
C ALA A 204 -20.19 15.64 22.46
N GLU A 205 -21.25 15.28 23.19
CA GLU A 205 -22.11 14.14 22.86
C GLU A 205 -22.81 14.32 21.50
N LYS A 206 -23.24 15.55 21.18
CA LYS A 206 -23.80 15.85 19.86
C LYS A 206 -22.75 15.71 18.75
N LEU A 207 -21.52 16.17 18.99
CA LEU A 207 -20.42 16.05 18.04
C LEU A 207 -20.07 14.58 17.79
N GLU A 208 -20.04 13.76 18.84
CA GLU A 208 -19.80 12.31 18.75
C GLU A 208 -20.90 11.63 17.91
N ARG A 209 -22.18 11.95 18.15
CA ARG A 209 -23.29 11.44 17.32
C ARG A 209 -23.16 11.83 15.84
N ILE A 210 -22.72 13.05 15.55
CA ILE A 210 -22.47 13.48 14.17
C ILE A 210 -21.30 12.68 13.56
N ASN A 211 -20.22 12.51 14.31
CA ASN A 211 -19.06 11.73 13.88
C ASN A 211 -19.42 10.27 13.59
N ASP A 212 -20.26 9.65 14.42
CA ASP A 212 -20.73 8.28 14.22
C ASP A 212 -21.59 8.15 12.96
N ALA A 213 -22.51 9.09 12.74
CA ALA A 213 -23.33 9.13 11.53
C ALA A 213 -22.47 9.31 10.27
N LEU A 214 -21.52 10.23 10.29
CA LEU A 214 -20.58 10.46 9.18
C LEU A 214 -19.70 9.23 8.93
N SER A 215 -19.18 8.62 9.99
CA SER A 215 -18.36 7.41 9.91
C SER A 215 -19.15 6.27 9.26
N CYS A 216 -20.38 6.01 9.71
CA CYS A 216 -21.28 5.03 9.09
C CYS A 216 -21.51 5.31 7.59
N GLU A 217 -21.72 6.57 7.22
CA GLU A 217 -21.92 6.97 5.83
C GLU A 217 -20.66 6.76 4.98
N TYR A 218 -19.49 7.15 5.48
CA TYR A 218 -18.22 6.93 4.79
C TYR A 218 -17.90 5.45 4.61
N GLU A 219 -18.22 4.62 5.60
CA GLU A 219 -18.08 3.17 5.47
C GLU A 219 -19.03 2.58 4.43
N CYS A 220 -20.27 3.06 4.36
CA CYS A 220 -21.22 2.69 3.32
C CYS A 220 -20.70 3.06 1.92
N ARG A 221 -20.25 4.32 1.74
CA ARG A 221 -19.63 4.80 0.50
C ARG A 221 -18.41 3.98 0.11
N ARG A 222 -17.51 3.68 1.06
CA ARG A 222 -16.33 2.85 0.82
C ARG A 222 -16.71 1.45 0.32
N ARG A 223 -17.69 0.79 0.96
CA ARG A 223 -18.19 -0.53 0.52
C ARG A 223 -18.80 -0.46 -0.87
N MET A 224 -19.59 0.58 -1.16
CA MET A 224 -20.18 0.80 -2.48
C MET A 224 -19.10 0.97 -3.56
N LEU A 225 -18.08 1.80 -3.32
CA LEU A 225 -16.97 2.00 -4.26
C LEU A 225 -16.19 0.71 -4.51
N MET A 226 -15.89 -0.05 -3.45
CA MET A 226 -15.24 -1.36 -3.57
C MET A 226 -16.09 -2.35 -4.37
N LYS A 227 -17.41 -2.39 -4.15
CA LYS A 227 -18.30 -3.26 -4.92
C LYS A 227 -18.40 -2.83 -6.38
N ARG A 228 -18.39 -1.53 -6.67
CA ARG A 228 -18.33 -1.01 -8.05
C ARG A 228 -17.05 -1.42 -8.75
N LEU A 229 -15.91 -1.34 -8.07
CA LEU A 229 -14.62 -1.80 -8.61
C LEU A 229 -14.67 -3.29 -8.93
N ASP A 230 -15.15 -4.13 -7.99
CA ASP A 230 -15.32 -5.57 -8.18
C ASP A 230 -16.19 -5.90 -9.40
N VAL A 231 -17.38 -5.30 -9.51
CA VAL A 231 -18.28 -5.51 -10.66
C VAL A 231 -17.64 -5.02 -11.97
N THR A 232 -16.86 -3.94 -11.93
CA THR A 232 -16.13 -3.43 -13.10
C THR A 232 -15.07 -4.44 -13.56
N VAL A 233 -14.26 -4.96 -12.64
CA VAL A 233 -13.26 -6.00 -12.93
C VAL A 233 -13.92 -7.26 -13.48
N GLN A 234 -15.01 -7.70 -12.85
CA GLN A 234 -15.77 -8.87 -13.29
C GLN A 234 -16.37 -8.69 -14.69
N SER A 235 -16.80 -7.48 -15.05
CA SER A 235 -17.37 -7.21 -16.39
C SER A 235 -16.39 -7.48 -17.52
N PHE A 236 -15.08 -7.32 -17.29
CA PHE A 236 -14.07 -7.70 -18.29
C PHE A 236 -14.06 -9.21 -18.55
N GLY A 237 -14.41 -10.04 -17.57
CA GLY A 237 -14.50 -11.50 -17.70
C GLY A 237 -15.78 -12.00 -18.39
N TRP A 238 -16.73 -11.13 -18.74
CA TRP A 238 -18.04 -11.53 -19.29
C TRP A 238 -18.09 -11.64 -20.82
N SER A 239 -17.07 -11.18 -21.54
CA SER A 239 -17.00 -11.45 -22.98
C SER A 239 -16.37 -12.82 -23.24
N ASP A 240 -16.93 -13.61 -24.17
CA ASP A 240 -16.35 -14.90 -24.56
C ASP A 240 -14.91 -14.73 -25.10
N ARG A 241 -14.59 -13.58 -25.72
CA ARG A 241 -13.21 -13.23 -26.10
C ARG A 241 -12.29 -12.93 -24.90
N ALA A 242 -12.79 -12.43 -23.78
CA ALA A 242 -11.99 -12.20 -22.58
C ALA A 242 -11.85 -13.44 -21.69
N LYS A 243 -12.85 -14.33 -21.66
CA LYS A 243 -12.65 -15.70 -21.14
C LYS A 243 -11.57 -16.40 -21.93
N VAL A 244 -11.63 -16.32 -23.26
CA VAL A 244 -10.60 -16.89 -24.13
C VAL A 244 -9.25 -16.20 -23.90
N ARG A 245 -9.13 -14.87 -23.71
CA ARG A 245 -7.83 -14.19 -23.46
C ARG A 245 -7.26 -14.33 -22.04
N LEU A 246 -8.09 -14.40 -21.00
CA LEU A 246 -7.63 -14.72 -19.64
C LEU A 246 -7.18 -16.19 -19.56
N LEU A 247 -7.77 -17.07 -20.36
CA LEU A 247 -7.34 -18.47 -20.54
C LEU A 247 -6.26 -18.65 -21.62
N SER A 248 -6.06 -17.70 -22.56
CA SER A 248 -5.13 -17.81 -23.70
C SER A 248 -3.89 -16.90 -23.61
N HIS A 249 -3.75 -16.07 -22.58
CA HIS A 249 -2.41 -15.64 -22.15
C HIS A 249 -1.59 -16.79 -21.53
N TRP A 250 -2.21 -17.97 -21.37
CA TRP A 250 -1.55 -19.25 -21.09
C TRP A 250 -1.16 -20.07 -22.35
N CYS A 251 -1.45 -19.62 -23.58
CA CYS A 251 -0.86 -20.18 -24.82
C CYS A 251 -1.23 -19.34 -26.07
N PRO A 252 -0.27 -18.95 -26.94
CA PRO A 252 -0.56 -18.10 -28.08
C PRO A 252 -1.16 -18.91 -29.24
N VAL A 253 -2.04 -18.28 -30.04
CA VAL A 253 -2.01 -18.23 -31.52
C VAL A 253 -3.31 -17.58 -32.06
N GLY A 254 -3.13 -16.47 -32.80
CA GLY A 254 -3.77 -16.17 -34.11
C GLY A 254 -5.21 -15.64 -34.21
N GLY A 255 -5.37 -14.46 -34.85
CA GLY A 255 -6.41 -14.27 -35.89
C GLY A 255 -7.50 -13.20 -35.70
N SER A 256 -7.30 -12.06 -36.39
CA SER A 256 -8.26 -11.19 -37.13
C SER A 256 -9.54 -10.57 -36.49
N ASP A 257 -9.50 -9.23 -36.42
CA ASP A 257 -10.33 -8.22 -37.10
C ASP A 257 -11.86 -8.06 -36.89
N ASN A 258 -12.19 -6.79 -36.60
CA ASN A 258 -13.39 -6.02 -37.00
C ASN A 258 -14.76 -6.28 -36.36
N CYS A 259 -14.89 -6.16 -35.03
CA CYS A 259 -16.22 -5.97 -34.38
C CYS A 259 -16.24 -4.98 -33.19
N LEU A 260 -15.20 -4.17 -32.96
CA LEU A 260 -15.03 -3.42 -31.70
C LEU A 260 -15.68 -2.03 -31.63
N LEU A 261 -16.05 -1.41 -32.77
CA LEU A 261 -16.57 -0.03 -32.73
C LEU A 261 -18.08 0.08 -32.48
N VAL A 262 -18.87 -0.96 -32.78
CA VAL A 262 -20.34 -0.88 -32.63
C VAL A 262 -20.81 -1.24 -31.22
N TYR A 263 -20.10 -2.12 -30.51
CA TYR A 263 -20.49 -2.55 -29.15
C TYR A 263 -20.02 -1.58 -28.04
N SER A 264 -18.92 -0.84 -28.23
CA SER A 264 -18.52 0.20 -27.26
C SER A 264 -19.51 1.35 -27.20
N PHE A 265 -20.11 1.76 -28.32
CA PHE A 265 -21.09 2.86 -28.32
C PHE A 265 -22.44 2.48 -27.67
N TYR A 266 -22.86 1.22 -27.74
CA TYR A 266 -24.11 0.77 -27.10
C TYR A 266 -24.00 0.60 -25.58
N LEU A 267 -22.82 0.27 -25.04
CA LEU A 267 -22.57 0.21 -23.60
C LEU A 267 -22.23 1.59 -23.00
N LEU A 268 -21.49 2.44 -23.72
CA LEU A 268 -21.26 3.84 -23.30
C LEU A 268 -22.55 4.67 -23.34
N GLY A 269 -23.44 4.44 -24.31
CA GLY A 269 -24.74 5.14 -24.41
C GLY A 269 -25.68 4.84 -23.23
N ASN A 270 -25.69 3.61 -22.72
CA ASN A 270 -26.46 3.25 -21.53
C ASN A 270 -25.80 3.71 -20.22
N LEU A 271 -24.46 3.75 -20.15
CA LEU A 271 -23.77 4.35 -19.01
C LEU A 271 -23.98 5.87 -18.93
N PHE A 272 -24.00 6.58 -20.07
CA PHE A 272 -24.24 8.03 -20.09
C PHE A 272 -25.68 8.40 -19.73
N SER A 273 -26.67 7.57 -20.11
CA SER A 273 -28.07 7.76 -19.71
C SER A 273 -28.27 7.59 -18.20
N ILE A 274 -27.54 6.66 -17.58
CA ILE A 274 -27.49 6.49 -16.11
C ILE A 274 -26.69 7.64 -15.44
N PHE A 275 -25.61 8.11 -16.07
CA PHE A 275 -24.82 9.25 -15.59
C PHE A 275 -25.64 10.56 -15.60
N SER A 276 -26.42 10.81 -16.66
CA SER A 276 -27.27 12.01 -16.79
C SER A 276 -28.43 12.02 -15.78
N TYR A 277 -28.96 10.84 -15.42
CA TYR A 277 -29.96 10.72 -14.36
C TYR A 277 -29.36 10.99 -12.96
N LEU A 278 -28.13 10.55 -12.71
CA LEU A 278 -27.45 10.75 -11.42
C LEU A 278 -26.89 12.16 -11.24
N THR A 279 -26.45 12.85 -12.29
CA THR A 279 -26.04 14.27 -12.19
C THR A 279 -27.22 15.22 -12.03
N SER A 280 -28.39 14.89 -12.62
CA SER A 280 -29.60 15.70 -12.48
C SER A 280 -30.19 15.60 -11.06
N SER A 281 -30.15 14.42 -10.43
CA SER A 281 -30.51 14.28 -9.01
C SER A 281 -29.49 14.86 -8.03
N PHE A 282 -28.21 15.04 -8.44
CA PHE A 282 -27.18 15.65 -7.60
C PHE A 282 -27.26 17.20 -7.58
N PHE A 283 -27.78 17.84 -8.64
CA PHE A 283 -27.90 19.29 -8.70
C PHE A 283 -29.19 19.84 -8.05
N SER A 284 -30.27 19.06 -8.01
CA SER A 284 -31.51 19.46 -7.32
C SER A 284 -31.47 19.35 -5.79
N PHE A 285 -30.38 18.86 -5.20
CA PHE A 285 -30.23 18.77 -3.74
C PHE A 285 -29.25 19.79 -3.16
N PHE A 286 -28.60 20.60 -4.00
CA PHE A 286 -27.59 21.58 -3.57
C PHE A 286 -27.82 23.03 -4.06
N PHE A 287 -29.02 23.34 -4.57
CA PHE A 287 -29.54 24.70 -4.71
C PHE A 287 -31.01 24.77 -4.31
#